data_AF-E8KC34-F1
#
_entry.id   AF-E8KC34-F1
#
_cell.length_a   1.000
_cell.length_b   1.000
_cell.length_c   1.000
_cell.angle_alpha   90.00
_cell.angle_beta   90.00
_cell.angle_gamma   90.00
#
_symmetry.space_group_name_H-M   'P 1'
#
loop_
_entity.id
_entity.type
_entity.pdbx_description
1 polymer ?
#
loop_
_entity_poly.entity_id
_entity_poly.type
_entity_poly.pdbx_seq_one_letter_code
_entity_poly.pdbx_strand_id
1 'polypeptide(L)'
;MKPYKINLFRLGLLLPTYLVFNVVYSITYDSGGFAFIILWPAFFASYAGMVLGNIFIFRDISKLKSAFEDNELIQKTGTIQLVLATIGFFMQIIGFKGAPLNYIDNYPVLVSASIVYSIILLLGIYQTIKLGQEKDILAILGFVFSIMVILYTSLGLITTTSSSIKNTTPSFAEEFQSLGLKGKVEVIDQHREIEMFNGTIYELRYTENLSDGTILKEDTTARIHKISGEHLSVFYLSPGIELETLLNDKEKKLFNTVKQSEFDFLLNVYTERPNLQQEEDSIKKATAEKMDKLFATPITSSFKFGKYPIENYYVAIMAQAVSNREKGDSDAAGFYNITTKDLMKNKGLTLDFDCDLSHIKAENGSSLDAFKERILSLPKNSFFDGIYNMSCSYDENGIKKKVTCPFVVEDGVGHFEEDEIVGNETN
;
A
#
# COMPACT_ATOMS: atom_id res chain seq x y z
N MET A 1 -14.69 5.74 66.87
CA MET A 1 -13.84 5.32 65.73
C MET A 1 -12.90 6.46 65.38
N LYS A 2 -11.63 6.19 65.04
CA LYS A 2 -10.78 7.23 64.44
C LYS A 2 -11.37 7.59 63.07
N PRO A 3 -11.49 8.89 62.72
CA PRO A 3 -12.00 9.28 61.41
C PRO A 3 -11.13 8.69 60.30
N TYR A 4 -11.78 8.25 59.22
CA TYR A 4 -11.08 7.69 58.05
C TYR A 4 -10.15 8.76 57.46
N LYS A 5 -8.88 8.39 57.21
CA LYS A 5 -7.87 9.29 56.67
C LYS A 5 -7.74 9.10 55.16
N ILE A 6 -7.83 10.20 54.41
CA ILE A 6 -7.61 10.19 52.96
C ILE A 6 -6.16 9.80 52.67
N ASN A 7 -5.97 8.87 51.74
CA ASN A 7 -4.65 8.46 51.27
C ASN A 7 -4.45 8.95 49.84
N LEU A 8 -3.76 10.09 49.68
CA LEU A 8 -3.52 10.72 48.38
C LEU A 8 -2.70 9.85 47.43
N PHE A 9 -1.80 9.01 47.95
CA PHE A 9 -1.04 8.07 47.11
C PHE A 9 -1.96 7.05 46.43
N ARG A 10 -2.92 6.48 47.17
CA ARG A 10 -3.90 5.54 46.61
C ARG A 10 -4.85 6.22 45.63
N LEU A 11 -5.27 7.44 45.93
CA LEU A 11 -6.17 8.21 45.07
C LEU A 11 -5.49 8.62 43.75
N GLY A 12 -4.19 8.92 43.79
CA GLY A 12 -3.40 9.33 42.63
C GLY A 12 -2.76 8.20 41.84
N LEU A 13 -2.85 6.94 42.29
CA LEU A 13 -2.08 5.80 41.75
C LEU A 13 -2.21 5.62 40.23
N LEU A 14 -3.38 5.90 39.65
CA LEU A 14 -3.63 5.71 38.22
C LEU A 14 -2.74 6.58 37.32
N LEU A 15 -2.48 7.83 37.70
CA LEU A 15 -1.71 8.77 36.89
C LEU A 15 -0.26 8.29 36.61
N PRO A 16 0.57 7.97 37.61
CA PRO A 16 1.92 7.46 37.36
C PRO A 16 1.91 6.07 36.73
N THR A 17 0.90 5.24 37.01
CA THR A 17 0.79 3.92 36.39
C THR A 17 0.53 4.02 34.89
N TYR A 18 -0.36 4.91 34.46
CA TYR A 18 -0.59 5.18 33.04
C TYR A 18 0.65 5.76 32.36
N LEU A 19 1.41 6.62 33.05
CA LEU A 19 2.67 7.13 32.54
C LEU A 19 3.66 5.98 32.26
N VAL A 20 3.89 5.11 33.24
CA VAL A 20 4.81 3.96 33.08
C VAL A 20 4.35 3.03 31.96
N PHE A 21 3.06 2.69 31.92
CA PHE A 21 2.51 1.86 30.87
C PHE A 21 2.75 2.47 29.49
N ASN A 22 2.47 3.76 29.31
CA ASN A 22 2.62 4.44 28.04
C ASN A 22 4.08 4.53 27.59
N VAL A 23 5.02 4.77 28.51
CA VAL A 23 6.45 4.76 28.20
C VAL A 23 6.91 3.36 27.76
N VAL A 24 6.51 2.32 28.49
CA VAL A 24 6.87 0.94 28.16
C VAL A 24 6.23 0.50 26.84
N TYR A 25 4.97 0.85 26.62
CA TYR A 25 4.24 0.57 25.39
C TYR A 25 4.87 1.29 24.20
N SER A 26 5.26 2.56 24.35
CA SER A 26 5.99 3.35 23.35
C SER A 26 7.23 2.63 22.85
N ILE A 27 8.10 2.23 23.78
CA ILE A 27 9.39 1.59 23.46
C ILE A 27 9.16 0.22 22.80
N THR A 28 8.14 -0.51 23.27
CA THR A 28 7.78 -1.81 22.72
C THR A 28 7.21 -1.68 21.30
N TYR A 29 6.35 -0.69 21.07
CA TYR A 29 5.80 -0.39 19.75
C TYR A 29 6.88 0.09 18.78
N ASP A 30 7.76 1.01 19.20
CA ASP A 30 8.82 1.55 18.36
C ASP A 30 9.87 0.52 17.96
N SER A 31 10.02 -0.54 18.74
CA SER A 31 10.91 -1.67 18.48
C SER A 31 10.23 -2.86 17.81
N GLY A 32 8.95 -2.78 17.43
CA GLY A 32 8.24 -3.89 16.78
C GLY A 32 8.07 -5.10 17.69
N GLY A 33 7.96 -4.88 19.01
CA GLY A 33 7.79 -5.94 20.00
C GLY A 33 9.09 -6.45 20.63
N PHE A 34 10.26 -6.19 20.04
CA PHE A 34 11.54 -6.73 20.56
C PHE A 34 11.86 -6.26 21.98
N ALA A 35 11.58 -4.99 22.31
CA ALA A 35 11.84 -4.49 23.66
C ALA A 35 10.94 -5.15 24.73
N PHE A 36 9.85 -5.81 24.33
CA PHE A 36 8.99 -6.53 25.27
C PHE A 36 9.72 -7.64 26.02
N ILE A 37 10.72 -8.27 25.38
CA ILE A 37 11.54 -9.34 25.99
C ILE A 37 12.16 -8.88 27.32
N ILE A 38 12.51 -7.59 27.41
CA ILE A 38 13.11 -6.99 28.60
C ILE A 38 12.04 -6.28 29.45
N LEU A 39 11.08 -5.61 28.81
CA LEU A 39 10.14 -4.71 29.47
C LEU A 39 8.85 -5.37 29.97
N TRP A 40 8.60 -6.65 29.68
CA TRP A 40 7.40 -7.36 30.12
C TRP A 40 7.09 -7.23 31.63
N PRO A 41 8.05 -7.21 32.58
CA PRO A 41 7.72 -7.06 34.00
C PRO A 41 7.11 -5.67 34.30
N ALA A 42 7.66 -4.62 33.68
CA ALA A 42 7.14 -3.26 33.83
C ALA A 42 5.76 -3.11 33.19
N PHE A 43 5.55 -3.77 32.04
CA PHE A 43 4.26 -3.83 31.37
C PHE A 43 3.18 -4.44 32.28
N PHE A 44 3.37 -5.66 32.80
CA PHE A 44 2.39 -6.30 33.67
C PHE A 44 2.22 -5.62 35.03
N ALA A 45 3.31 -5.08 35.61
CA ALA A 45 3.22 -4.30 36.85
C ALA A 45 2.36 -3.05 36.67
N SER A 46 2.50 -2.36 35.54
CA SER A 46 1.67 -1.20 35.23
C SER A 46 0.21 -1.61 35.03
N TYR A 47 -0.07 -2.73 34.36
CA TYR A 47 -1.42 -3.27 34.23
C TYR A 47 -2.07 -3.56 35.59
N ALA A 48 -1.35 -4.24 36.48
CA ALA A 48 -1.81 -4.52 37.83
C ALA A 48 -2.07 -3.22 38.62
N GLY A 49 -1.21 -2.21 38.45
CA GLY A 49 -1.40 -0.89 39.04
C GLY A 49 -2.69 -0.19 38.58
N MET A 50 -3.07 -0.34 37.30
CA MET A 50 -4.31 0.25 36.78
C MET A 50 -5.54 -0.40 37.40
N VAL A 51 -5.55 -1.73 37.46
CA VAL A 51 -6.66 -2.48 38.07
C VAL A 51 -6.79 -2.12 39.55
N LEU A 52 -5.68 -2.14 40.29
CA LEU A 52 -5.67 -1.81 41.72
C LEU A 52 -6.03 -0.33 41.97
N GLY A 53 -5.58 0.58 41.12
CA GLY A 53 -5.88 2.01 41.22
C GLY A 53 -7.38 2.28 41.14
N ASN A 54 -8.09 1.67 40.19
CA ASN A 54 -9.55 1.81 40.10
C ASN A 54 -10.24 1.27 41.36
N ILE A 55 -9.85 0.08 41.84
CA ILE A 55 -10.40 -0.52 43.06
C ILE A 55 -10.20 0.42 44.26
N PHE A 56 -9.02 1.01 44.40
CA PHE A 56 -8.72 1.92 45.50
C PHE A 56 -9.53 3.21 45.43
N ILE A 57 -9.69 3.82 44.26
CA ILE A 57 -10.50 5.04 44.10
C ILE A 57 -11.94 4.78 44.57
N PHE A 58 -12.61 3.77 44.03
CA PHE A 58 -14.00 3.47 44.41
C PHE A 58 -14.14 3.12 45.90
N ARG A 59 -13.25 2.28 46.42
CA ARG A 59 -13.28 1.85 47.83
C ARG A 59 -13.02 3.02 48.77
N ASP A 60 -11.97 3.80 48.51
CA ASP A 60 -11.51 4.82 49.45
C ASP A 60 -12.45 6.03 49.46
N ILE A 61 -13.03 6.42 48.32
CA ILE A 61 -14.09 7.45 48.28
C ILE A 61 -15.35 6.97 48.99
N SER A 62 -15.78 5.72 48.76
CA SER A 62 -16.97 5.17 49.41
C SER A 62 -16.81 5.10 50.93
N LYS A 63 -15.63 4.67 51.41
CA LYS A 63 -15.29 4.68 52.84
C LYS A 63 -15.24 6.09 53.42
N LEU A 64 -14.69 7.05 52.68
CA LEU A 64 -14.66 8.45 53.09
C LEU A 64 -16.08 8.99 53.28
N LYS A 65 -16.98 8.74 52.32
CA LYS A 65 -18.39 9.14 52.43
C LYS A 65 -19.07 8.51 53.65
N SER A 66 -18.88 7.21 53.89
CA SER A 66 -19.49 6.54 55.05
C SER A 66 -18.93 7.04 56.39
N ALA A 67 -17.63 7.37 56.46
CA ALA A 67 -17.01 7.87 57.69
C ALA A 67 -17.41 9.31 58.05
N PHE A 68 -17.90 10.07 57.08
CA PHE A 68 -18.30 11.49 57.22
C PHE A 68 -19.71 11.70 56.67
N GLU A 69 -20.66 10.87 57.11
CA GLU A 69 -22.05 10.89 56.63
C GLU A 69 -22.73 12.25 56.85
N ASP A 70 -22.50 12.87 58.01
CA ASP A 70 -23.08 14.16 58.37
C ASP A 70 -22.39 15.39 57.74
N ASN A 71 -21.25 15.20 57.06
CA ASN A 71 -20.52 16.30 56.45
C ASN A 71 -20.98 16.54 55.00
N GLU A 72 -21.86 17.53 54.82
CA GLU A 72 -22.45 17.86 53.52
C GLU A 72 -21.41 18.09 52.41
N LEU A 73 -20.29 18.75 52.73
CA LEU A 73 -19.22 19.02 51.77
C LEU A 73 -18.54 17.73 51.32
N ILE A 74 -18.24 16.81 52.23
CA ILE A 74 -17.64 15.52 51.90
C ILE A 74 -18.63 14.64 51.12
N GLN A 75 -19.92 14.67 51.46
CA GLN A 75 -20.94 13.95 50.70
C GLN A 75 -21.03 14.42 49.25
N LYS A 76 -21.10 15.74 49.03
CA LYS A 76 -21.17 16.32 47.67
C LYS A 76 -19.91 16.04 46.87
N THR A 77 -18.73 16.37 47.42
CA THR A 77 -17.45 16.18 46.72
C THR A 77 -17.13 14.71 46.47
N GLY A 78 -17.42 13.82 47.43
CA GLY A 78 -17.26 12.37 47.25
C GLY A 78 -18.21 11.78 46.20
N THR A 79 -19.43 12.31 46.08
CA THR A 79 -20.36 11.89 45.02
C THR A 79 -19.85 12.30 43.65
N ILE A 80 -19.34 13.53 43.51
CA ILE A 80 -18.70 14.00 42.26
C ILE A 80 -17.50 13.10 41.92
N GLN A 81 -16.64 12.76 42.89
CA GLN A 81 -15.50 11.89 42.65
C GLN A 81 -15.93 10.46 42.21
N LEU A 82 -17.01 9.90 42.76
CA LEU A 82 -17.53 8.59 42.32
C LEU A 82 -18.06 8.63 40.88
N VAL A 83 -18.77 9.69 40.51
CA VAL A 83 -19.23 9.90 39.12
C VAL A 83 -18.02 10.00 38.18
N LEU A 84 -17.03 10.83 38.52
CA LEU A 84 -15.80 10.96 37.75
C LEU A 84 -15.02 9.64 37.67
N ALA A 85 -14.93 8.87 38.76
CA ALA A 85 -14.27 7.57 38.75
C ALA A 85 -14.96 6.59 37.80
N THR A 86 -16.29 6.64 37.73
CA THR A 86 -17.10 5.85 36.79
C THR A 86 -16.83 6.25 35.35
N ILE A 87 -16.85 7.56 35.04
CA ILE A 87 -16.52 8.08 33.70
C ILE A 87 -15.10 7.68 33.29
N GLY A 88 -14.12 7.88 34.18
CA GLY A 88 -12.74 7.51 33.94
C GLY A 88 -12.60 6.02 33.65
N PHE A 89 -13.25 5.16 34.44
CA PHE A 89 -13.23 3.70 34.22
C PHE A 89 -13.82 3.30 32.86
N PHE A 90 -14.93 3.91 32.44
CA PHE A 90 -15.47 3.67 31.10
C PHE A 90 -14.52 4.13 29.99
N MET A 91 -13.85 5.28 30.14
CA MET A 91 -12.83 5.72 29.18
C MET A 91 -11.70 4.70 29.06
N GLN A 92 -11.29 4.08 30.17
CA GLN A 92 -10.29 3.00 30.13
C GLN A 92 -10.78 1.80 29.32
N ILE A 93 -12.03 1.34 29.55
CA ILE A 93 -12.63 0.20 28.84
C ILE A 93 -12.79 0.47 27.34
N ILE A 94 -13.13 1.69 26.92
CA ILE A 94 -13.24 2.04 25.49
C ILE A 94 -11.91 1.80 24.77
N GLY A 95 -10.79 2.08 25.43
CA GLY A 95 -9.45 1.81 24.91
C GLY A 95 -9.10 0.33 24.78
N PHE A 96 -9.77 -0.57 25.51
CA PHE A 96 -9.45 -2.01 25.63
C PHE A 96 -9.76 -2.87 24.38
N LYS A 97 -9.90 -2.29 23.19
CA LYS A 97 -9.96 -3.04 21.92
C LYS A 97 -8.59 -3.62 21.55
N GLY A 98 -8.01 -4.46 22.42
CA GLY A 98 -6.73 -5.15 22.21
C GLY A 98 -5.61 -4.77 23.20
N ALA A 99 -5.60 -3.54 23.72
CA ALA A 99 -4.62 -3.08 24.72
C ALA A 99 -5.21 -1.97 25.62
N PRO A 100 -4.69 -1.73 26.84
CA PRO A 100 -5.08 -0.57 27.66
C PRO A 100 -4.86 0.77 26.93
N LEU A 101 -5.51 1.84 27.42
CA LEU A 101 -5.33 3.20 26.87
C LEU A 101 -3.86 3.54 26.70
N ASN A 102 -3.46 3.71 25.44
CA ASN A 102 -2.11 4.05 25.05
C ASN A 102 -2.10 5.32 24.19
N TYR A 103 -0.98 6.03 24.18
CA TYR A 103 -0.83 7.32 23.52
C TYR A 103 -0.73 7.19 22.00
N ILE A 104 -0.55 5.98 21.46
CA ILE A 104 -0.38 5.71 20.03
C ILE A 104 -1.76 5.58 19.38
N ASP A 105 -2.61 4.74 19.95
CA ASP A 105 -3.89 4.35 19.37
C ASP A 105 -5.04 5.21 19.92
N ASN A 106 -4.91 5.72 21.14
CA ASN A 106 -6.02 6.30 21.90
C ASN A 106 -5.67 7.65 22.54
N TYR A 107 -4.75 8.42 21.94
CA TYR A 107 -4.22 9.65 22.50
C TYR A 107 -5.29 10.60 23.11
N PRO A 108 -6.38 10.95 22.39
CA PRO A 108 -7.38 11.89 22.92
C PRO A 108 -8.13 11.33 24.15
N VAL A 109 -8.38 10.02 24.16
CA VAL A 109 -9.08 9.32 25.25
C VAL A 109 -8.16 9.19 26.46
N LEU A 110 -6.88 8.88 26.26
CA LEU A 110 -5.87 8.84 27.32
C LEU A 110 -5.70 10.21 28.01
N VAL A 111 -5.66 11.29 27.22
CA VAL A 111 -5.63 12.67 27.75
C VAL A 111 -6.88 12.95 28.58
N SER A 112 -8.06 12.61 28.06
CA SER A 112 -9.34 12.81 28.75
C SER A 112 -9.39 12.06 30.09
N ALA A 113 -8.96 10.79 30.10
CA ALA A 113 -8.86 10.00 31.33
C ALA A 113 -7.87 10.63 32.33
N SER A 114 -6.72 11.11 31.87
CA SER A 114 -5.72 11.76 32.72
C SER A 114 -6.24 13.04 33.38
N ILE A 115 -7.04 13.83 32.65
CA ILE A 115 -7.72 15.01 33.20
C ILE A 115 -8.73 14.60 34.27
N VAL A 116 -9.57 13.60 33.99
CA VAL A 116 -10.57 13.09 34.96
C VAL A 116 -9.90 12.64 36.26
N TYR A 117 -8.84 11.83 36.19
CA TYR A 117 -8.14 11.37 37.39
C TYR A 117 -7.40 12.47 38.14
N SER A 118 -6.91 13.49 37.43
CA SER A 118 -6.31 14.69 38.06
C SER A 118 -7.36 15.50 38.83
N ILE A 119 -8.58 15.63 38.31
CA ILE A 119 -9.69 16.30 39.01
C ILE A 119 -10.08 15.51 40.27
N ILE A 120 -10.14 14.17 40.19
CA ILE A 120 -10.41 13.32 41.36
C ILE A 120 -9.36 13.55 42.45
N LEU A 121 -8.08 13.62 42.08
CA LEU A 121 -6.97 13.87 43.00
C LEU A 121 -7.04 15.27 43.62
N LEU A 122 -7.33 16.31 42.83
CA LEU A 122 -7.53 17.69 43.33
C LEU A 122 -8.67 17.78 44.34
N LEU A 123 -9.80 17.12 44.08
CA LEU A 123 -10.91 17.05 45.03
C LEU A 123 -10.50 16.35 46.32
N GLY A 124 -9.70 15.28 46.24
CA GLY A 124 -9.17 14.59 47.42
C GLY A 124 -8.26 15.46 48.26
N ILE A 125 -7.36 16.22 47.63
CA ILE A 125 -6.48 17.18 48.31
C ILE A 125 -7.30 18.25 49.01
N TYR A 126 -8.30 18.81 48.32
CA TYR A 126 -9.22 19.81 48.89
C TYR A 126 -9.94 19.27 50.13
N GLN A 127 -10.46 18.04 50.07
CA GLN A 127 -11.09 17.37 51.21
C GLN A 127 -10.11 17.19 52.38
N THR A 128 -8.87 16.76 52.12
CA THR A 128 -7.85 16.56 53.17
C THR A 128 -7.50 17.85 53.89
N ILE A 129 -7.38 18.97 53.15
CA ILE A 129 -7.15 20.31 53.72
C ILE A 129 -8.34 20.71 54.60
N LYS A 130 -9.57 20.55 54.11
CA LYS A 130 -10.78 20.92 54.86
C LYS A 130 -10.99 20.09 56.12
N LEU A 131 -10.58 18.83 56.12
CA LEU A 131 -10.65 17.95 57.28
C LEU A 131 -9.46 18.10 58.24
N GLY A 132 -8.47 18.94 57.93
CA GLY A 132 -7.27 19.13 58.75
C GLY A 132 -6.42 17.85 58.91
N GLN A 133 -6.43 16.96 57.92
CA GLN A 133 -5.85 15.60 58.02
C GLN A 133 -4.38 15.49 57.60
N GLU A 134 -3.82 16.49 56.90
CA GLU A 134 -2.44 16.49 56.40
C GLU A 134 -1.65 17.72 56.84
N LYS A 135 -0.32 17.56 56.80
CA LYS A 135 0.62 18.69 56.87
C LYS A 135 0.59 19.43 55.53
N ASP A 136 0.62 20.76 55.58
CA ASP A 136 0.51 21.64 54.41
C ASP A 136 1.42 21.21 53.22
N ILE A 137 2.60 20.68 53.50
CA ILE A 137 3.59 20.27 52.48
C ILE A 137 3.08 19.17 51.54
N LEU A 138 2.41 18.12 52.06
CA LEU A 138 1.94 17.01 51.21
C LEU A 138 0.78 17.44 50.30
N ALA A 139 -0.12 18.26 50.85
CA ALA A 139 -1.23 18.85 50.12
C ALA A 139 -0.73 19.80 49.01
N ILE A 140 0.29 20.63 49.30
CA ILE A 140 0.94 21.50 48.30
C ILE A 140 1.57 20.68 47.17
N LEU A 141 2.32 19.62 47.49
CA LEU A 141 2.95 18.76 46.48
C LEU A 141 1.91 18.05 45.60
N GLY A 142 0.84 17.54 46.20
CA GLY A 142 -0.26 16.92 45.45
C GLY A 142 -0.97 17.92 44.52
N PHE A 143 -1.13 19.17 44.95
CA PHE A 143 -1.77 20.22 44.17
C PHE A 143 -0.91 20.62 42.97
N VAL A 144 0.40 20.83 43.19
CA VAL A 144 1.37 21.11 42.12
C VAL A 144 1.41 19.96 41.12
N PHE A 145 1.47 18.71 41.58
CA PHE A 145 1.49 17.54 40.71
C PHE A 145 0.24 17.46 39.82
N SER A 146 -0.95 17.60 40.41
CA SER A 146 -2.20 17.49 39.66
C SER A 146 -2.36 18.59 38.62
N ILE A 147 -1.99 19.83 38.96
CA ILE A 147 -2.00 20.96 38.01
C ILE A 147 -0.98 20.74 36.89
N MET A 148 0.22 20.28 37.22
CA MET A 148 1.24 19.98 36.21
C MET A 148 0.78 18.91 35.23
N VAL A 149 0.12 17.84 35.72
CA VAL A 149 -0.46 16.82 34.85
C VAL A 149 -1.53 17.42 33.93
N ILE A 150 -2.44 18.26 34.44
CA ILE A 150 -3.48 18.92 33.62
C ILE A 150 -2.86 19.83 32.56
N LEU A 151 -1.87 20.65 32.91
CA LEU A 151 -1.19 21.54 31.97
C LEU A 151 -0.42 20.76 30.90
N TYR A 152 0.31 19.71 31.30
CA TYR A 152 1.12 18.91 30.37
C TYR A 152 0.24 18.09 29.42
N THR A 153 -0.86 17.52 29.93
CA THR A 153 -1.84 16.79 29.11
C THR A 153 -2.59 17.71 28.14
N SER A 154 -2.93 18.93 28.56
CA SER A 154 -3.55 19.95 27.69
C SER A 154 -2.59 20.46 26.62
N LEU A 155 -1.32 20.69 26.98
CA LEU A 155 -0.27 21.09 26.03
C LEU A 155 0.00 19.97 25.03
N GLY A 156 0.08 18.72 25.49
CA GLY A 156 0.21 17.55 24.66
C GLY A 156 -0.93 17.42 23.64
N LEU A 157 -2.17 17.69 24.04
CA LEU A 157 -3.33 17.66 23.14
C LEU A 157 -3.22 18.70 22.02
N ILE A 158 -2.75 19.91 22.34
CA ILE A 158 -2.54 20.97 21.36
C ILE A 158 -1.38 20.62 20.43
N THR A 159 -0.27 20.10 20.95
CA THR A 159 0.91 19.77 20.13
C THR A 159 0.67 18.55 19.25
N THR A 160 -0.01 17.51 19.73
CA THR A 160 -0.33 16.30 18.95
C THR A 160 -1.38 16.55 17.87
N THR A 161 -2.40 17.37 18.14
CA THR A 161 -3.32 17.84 17.09
C THR A 161 -2.59 18.70 16.06
N SER A 162 -1.68 19.58 16.49
CA SER A 162 -0.86 20.40 15.60
C SER A 162 0.17 19.59 14.79
N SER A 163 0.74 18.51 15.35
CA SER A 163 1.66 17.60 14.66
C SER A 163 0.92 16.61 13.76
N SER A 164 -0.30 16.20 14.12
CA SER A 164 -1.19 15.42 13.24
C SER A 164 -1.66 16.22 12.01
N ILE A 165 -1.73 17.56 12.12
CA ILE A 165 -2.00 18.45 10.99
C ILE A 165 -0.74 18.71 10.16
N LYS A 166 0.47 18.60 10.75
CA LYS A 166 1.76 18.84 10.06
C LYS A 166 2.42 17.58 9.48
N ASN A 167 2.19 16.43 10.08
CA ASN A 167 2.54 15.12 9.54
C ASN A 167 1.29 14.61 8.84
N THR A 168 1.00 15.18 7.67
CA THR A 168 -0.13 14.79 6.84
C THR A 168 -0.11 13.28 6.68
N THR A 169 -1.13 12.59 7.22
CA THR A 169 -1.57 11.33 6.65
C THR A 169 -1.59 11.52 5.13
N PRO A 170 -0.94 10.66 4.33
CA PRO A 170 -0.96 10.81 2.89
C PRO A 170 -2.41 10.96 2.45
N SER A 171 -2.72 12.06 1.77
CA SER A 171 -4.02 12.17 1.13
C SER A 171 -3.95 11.31 -0.12
N PHE A 172 -4.06 9.98 0.05
CA PHE A 172 -3.99 9.03 -1.06
C PHE A 172 -5.00 9.42 -2.16
N ALA A 173 -6.12 10.03 -1.79
CA ALA A 173 -7.07 10.58 -2.74
C ALA A 173 -6.45 11.66 -3.64
N GLU A 174 -5.68 12.60 -3.09
CA GLU A 174 -4.98 13.62 -3.86
C GLU A 174 -3.83 13.03 -4.69
N GLU A 175 -3.08 12.08 -4.14
CA GLU A 175 -1.98 11.41 -4.85
C GLU A 175 -2.50 10.66 -6.08
N PHE A 176 -3.55 9.84 -5.91
CA PHE A 176 -4.21 9.14 -6.99
C PHE A 176 -4.79 10.12 -8.02
N GLN A 177 -5.50 11.17 -7.57
CA GLN A 177 -6.02 12.21 -8.47
C GLN A 177 -4.92 12.93 -9.25
N SER A 178 -3.77 13.20 -8.62
CA SER A 178 -2.63 13.87 -9.26
C SER A 178 -2.01 13.05 -10.38
N LEU A 179 -2.10 11.72 -10.29
CA LEU A 179 -1.67 10.79 -11.34
C LEU A 179 -2.66 10.73 -12.52
N GLY A 180 -3.89 11.19 -12.32
CA GLY A 180 -4.97 11.20 -13.31
C GLY A 180 -6.06 10.15 -13.07
N LEU A 181 -6.06 9.47 -11.92
CA LEU A 181 -7.06 8.49 -11.53
C LEU A 181 -8.34 9.18 -11.03
N LYS A 182 -9.52 8.70 -11.45
CA LYS A 182 -10.81 9.34 -11.10
C LYS A 182 -11.64 8.55 -10.10
N GLY A 183 -11.20 7.35 -9.76
CA GLY A 183 -11.81 6.49 -8.76
C GLY A 183 -11.68 6.97 -7.32
N LYS A 184 -12.30 6.21 -6.42
CA LYS A 184 -12.24 6.36 -4.98
C LYS A 184 -11.12 5.48 -4.43
N VAL A 185 -10.35 6.00 -3.48
CA VAL A 185 -9.38 5.23 -2.70
C VAL A 185 -9.83 5.15 -1.24
N GLU A 186 -9.72 3.96 -0.65
CA GLU A 186 -10.05 3.69 0.75
C GLU A 186 -8.86 3.01 1.42
N VAL A 187 -8.46 3.47 2.60
CA VAL A 187 -7.48 2.76 3.43
C VAL A 187 -8.21 1.61 4.13
N ILE A 188 -7.81 0.38 3.85
CA ILE A 188 -8.38 -0.84 4.42
C ILE A 188 -7.68 -1.17 5.75
N ASP A 189 -6.36 -1.13 5.75
CA ASP A 189 -5.52 -1.42 6.91
C ASP A 189 -4.27 -0.52 6.92
N GLN A 190 -3.68 -0.40 8.10
CA GLN A 190 -2.42 0.31 8.30
C GLN A 190 -1.61 -0.40 9.38
N HIS A 191 -0.38 -0.77 9.06
CA HIS A 191 0.56 -1.33 10.04
C HIS A 191 1.99 -0.86 9.78
N ARG A 192 2.83 -0.97 10.81
CA ARG A 192 4.23 -0.55 10.76
C ARG A 192 5.12 -1.73 10.40
N GLU A 193 6.01 -1.54 9.43
CA GLU A 193 6.96 -2.56 9.00
C GLU A 193 8.39 -2.14 9.36
N ILE A 194 8.98 -2.80 10.36
CA ILE A 194 10.31 -2.45 10.88
C ILE A 194 11.40 -3.30 10.21
N GLU A 195 11.11 -4.56 9.90
CA GLU A 195 12.12 -5.53 9.48
C GLU A 195 12.64 -5.29 8.06
N MET A 196 11.76 -4.90 7.11
CA MET A 196 12.14 -4.80 5.70
C MET A 196 12.61 -3.41 5.28
N PHE A 197 11.96 -2.34 5.74
CA PHE A 197 12.30 -0.97 5.29
C PHE A 197 12.11 0.14 6.32
N ASN A 198 11.77 -0.20 7.57
CA ASN A 198 11.46 0.74 8.65
C ASN A 198 10.52 1.87 8.20
N GLY A 199 9.27 1.52 7.96
CA GLY A 199 8.23 2.44 7.50
C GLY A 199 6.82 1.99 7.86
N THR A 200 5.84 2.54 7.16
CA THR A 200 4.41 2.21 7.32
C THR A 200 3.89 1.62 6.03
N ILE A 201 3.13 0.54 6.15
CA ILE A 201 2.36 -0.06 5.08
C ILE A 201 0.92 0.41 5.20
N TYR A 202 0.34 0.85 4.09
CA TYR A 202 -1.08 1.13 3.97
C TYR A 202 -1.66 0.18 2.92
N GLU A 203 -2.63 -0.61 3.32
CA GLU A 203 -3.44 -1.41 2.38
C GLU A 203 -4.56 -0.52 1.85
N LEU A 204 -4.64 -0.39 0.54
CA LEU A 204 -5.52 0.53 -0.15
C LEU A 204 -6.46 -0.25 -1.07
N ARG A 205 -7.71 0.18 -1.13
CA ARG A 205 -8.67 -0.27 -2.13
C ARG A 205 -9.03 0.88 -3.04
N TYR A 206 -8.70 0.72 -4.31
CA TYR A 206 -9.07 1.62 -5.37
C TYR A 206 -10.32 1.12 -6.11
N THR A 207 -11.22 2.02 -6.48
CA THR A 207 -12.40 1.67 -7.29
C THR A 207 -12.75 2.78 -8.26
N GLU A 208 -12.79 2.47 -9.56
CA GLU A 208 -13.11 3.40 -10.64
C GLU A 208 -14.17 2.82 -11.59
N ASN A 209 -15.11 3.65 -12.03
CA ASN A 209 -16.02 3.31 -13.12
C ASN A 209 -15.40 3.80 -14.43
N LEU A 210 -15.10 2.86 -15.32
CA LEU A 210 -14.45 3.13 -16.60
C LEU A 210 -15.49 3.48 -17.68
N SER A 211 -15.05 4.05 -18.79
CA SER A 211 -15.93 4.56 -19.85
C SER A 211 -16.73 3.48 -20.57
N ASP A 212 -16.24 2.23 -20.57
CA ASP A 212 -16.91 1.07 -21.15
C ASP A 212 -17.95 0.43 -20.19
N GLY A 213 -18.09 0.97 -18.98
CA GLY A 213 -18.98 0.46 -17.94
C GLY A 213 -18.33 -0.59 -17.03
N THR A 214 -17.06 -0.96 -17.27
CA THR A 214 -16.29 -1.83 -16.39
C THR A 214 -16.02 -1.13 -15.06
N ILE A 215 -16.14 -1.86 -13.95
CA ILE A 215 -15.77 -1.38 -12.62
C ILE A 215 -14.39 -1.94 -12.31
N LEU A 216 -13.38 -1.08 -12.35
CA LEU A 216 -12.05 -1.44 -11.89
C LEU A 216 -12.02 -1.40 -10.37
N LYS A 217 -11.59 -2.50 -9.76
CA LYS A 217 -11.41 -2.59 -8.31
C LYS A 217 -10.08 -3.26 -8.01
N GLU A 218 -9.17 -2.50 -7.42
CA GLU A 218 -7.80 -2.94 -7.14
C GLU A 218 -7.50 -2.83 -5.65
N ASP A 219 -6.95 -3.90 -5.06
CA ASP A 219 -6.40 -3.86 -3.71
C ASP A 219 -4.88 -3.75 -3.84
N THR A 220 -4.32 -2.60 -3.45
CA THR A 220 -2.90 -2.24 -3.62
C THR A 220 -2.27 -1.83 -2.29
N THR A 221 -0.97 -1.58 -2.27
CA THR A 221 -0.21 -1.32 -1.05
C THR A 221 0.74 -0.14 -1.22
N ALA A 222 0.57 0.91 -0.40
CA ALA A 222 1.55 1.97 -0.30
C ALA A 222 2.57 1.66 0.80
N ARG A 223 3.87 1.81 0.48
CA ARG A 223 4.99 1.58 1.40
C ARG A 223 5.71 2.88 1.65
N ILE A 224 5.55 3.48 2.83
CA ILE A 224 6.07 4.82 3.11
C ILE A 224 7.21 4.75 4.13
N HIS A 225 8.40 5.19 3.74
CA HIS A 225 9.57 5.18 4.61
C HIS A 225 9.41 6.16 5.78
N LYS A 226 9.73 5.73 7.02
CA LYS A 226 9.42 6.50 8.24
C LYS A 226 10.12 7.87 8.29
N ILE A 227 11.37 7.94 7.82
CA ILE A 227 12.21 9.13 7.98
C ILE A 227 12.05 10.11 6.82
N SER A 228 12.08 9.62 5.58
CA SER A 228 11.99 10.47 4.38
C SER A 228 10.56 10.79 3.99
N GLY A 229 9.57 9.97 4.40
CA GLY A 229 8.21 10.06 3.90
C GLY A 229 8.07 9.65 2.44
N GLU A 230 9.11 9.08 1.84
CA GLU A 230 9.09 8.64 0.45
C GLU A 230 8.27 7.36 0.29
N HIS A 231 7.46 7.34 -0.76
CA HIS A 231 6.79 6.14 -1.25
C HIS A 231 7.81 5.23 -1.93
N LEU A 232 7.83 3.97 -1.50
CA LEU A 232 8.77 2.97 -1.95
C LEU A 232 8.20 2.17 -3.12
N SER A 233 9.11 1.68 -3.94
CA SER A 233 8.83 0.83 -5.09
C SER A 233 9.28 -0.60 -4.81
N VAL A 234 8.43 -1.56 -5.16
CA VAL A 234 8.80 -2.99 -5.27
C VAL A 234 9.07 -3.40 -6.72
N PHE A 235 9.02 -2.43 -7.65
CA PHE A 235 9.28 -2.67 -9.06
C PHE A 235 10.74 -3.10 -9.26
N TYR A 236 10.93 -4.22 -9.93
CA TYR A 236 12.25 -4.80 -10.18
C TYR A 236 12.41 -5.17 -11.65
N LEU A 237 13.51 -4.69 -12.24
CA LEU A 237 14.03 -5.14 -13.53
C LEU A 237 15.37 -5.83 -13.31
N SER A 238 15.78 -6.65 -14.29
CA SER A 238 17.09 -7.31 -14.29
C SER A 238 18.22 -6.29 -14.05
N PRO A 239 19.24 -6.62 -13.23
CA PRO A 239 20.34 -5.71 -12.94
C PRO A 239 21.03 -5.22 -14.22
N GLY A 240 21.25 -3.90 -14.31
CA GLY A 240 21.93 -3.27 -15.45
C GLY A 240 21.00 -2.66 -16.52
N ILE A 241 19.68 -2.84 -16.40
CA ILE A 241 18.68 -2.19 -17.26
C ILE A 241 18.09 -0.99 -16.50
N GLU A 242 18.41 0.22 -16.95
CA GLU A 242 17.78 1.46 -16.48
C GLU A 242 16.69 1.89 -17.46
N LEU A 243 15.43 1.53 -17.17
CA LEU A 243 14.29 1.85 -18.04
C LEU A 243 14.19 3.36 -18.31
N GLU A 244 14.54 4.18 -17.31
CA GLU A 244 14.55 5.64 -17.38
C GLU A 244 15.46 6.23 -18.48
N THR A 245 16.38 5.44 -19.04
CA THR A 245 17.25 5.84 -20.17
C THR A 245 16.59 5.66 -21.53
N LEU A 246 15.54 4.82 -21.60
CA LEU A 246 14.79 4.50 -22.81
C LEU A 246 13.52 5.37 -22.97
N LEU A 247 13.14 6.10 -21.92
CA LEU A 247 11.93 6.91 -21.85
C LEU A 247 12.23 8.39 -22.13
N ASN A 248 11.29 9.08 -22.79
CA ASN A 248 11.33 10.53 -22.88
C ASN A 248 10.93 11.22 -21.56
N ASP A 249 11.07 12.55 -21.46
CA ASP A 249 10.82 13.28 -20.22
C ASP A 249 9.39 13.09 -19.64
N LYS A 250 8.37 13.00 -20.51
CA LYS A 250 6.98 12.81 -20.08
C LYS A 250 6.75 11.39 -19.56
N GLU A 251 7.24 10.40 -20.32
CA GLU A 251 7.17 8.99 -19.95
C GLU A 251 7.95 8.71 -18.66
N LYS A 252 9.15 9.28 -18.53
CA LYS A 252 9.99 9.15 -17.33
C LYS A 252 9.33 9.75 -16.09
N LYS A 253 8.69 10.92 -16.24
CA LYS A 253 7.91 11.52 -15.15
C LYS A 253 6.76 10.60 -14.72
N LEU A 254 6.03 10.04 -15.68
CA LEU A 254 4.95 9.10 -15.41
C LEU A 254 5.46 7.82 -14.73
N PHE A 255 6.50 7.22 -15.28
CA PHE A 255 7.11 5.99 -14.78
C PHE A 255 7.62 6.13 -13.34
N ASN A 256 8.24 7.26 -13.00
CA ASN A 256 8.73 7.49 -11.64
C ASN A 256 7.64 7.48 -10.57
N THR A 257 6.40 7.83 -10.93
CA THR A 257 5.24 7.70 -10.05
C THR A 257 4.66 6.29 -10.13
N VAL A 258 4.44 5.76 -11.33
CA VAL A 258 3.79 4.46 -11.53
C VAL A 258 4.59 3.29 -10.96
N LYS A 259 5.92 3.40 -10.87
CA LYS A 259 6.73 2.35 -10.25
C LYS A 259 6.55 2.25 -8.73
N GLN A 260 5.94 3.22 -8.07
CA GLN A 260 5.64 3.14 -6.64
C GLN A 260 4.63 2.01 -6.38
N SER A 261 4.71 1.38 -5.21
CA SER A 261 4.01 0.13 -4.92
C SER A 261 2.48 0.26 -5.02
N GLU A 262 1.95 1.44 -4.74
CA GLU A 262 0.52 1.76 -4.79
C GLU A 262 -0.02 2.02 -6.21
N PHE A 263 0.85 2.13 -7.22
CA PHE A 263 0.49 2.46 -8.60
C PHE A 263 0.92 1.43 -9.63
N ASP A 264 1.73 0.43 -9.25
CA ASP A 264 2.31 -0.54 -10.18
C ASP A 264 1.26 -1.39 -10.91
N PHE A 265 0.07 -1.58 -10.31
CA PHE A 265 -1.08 -2.24 -10.93
C PHE A 265 -1.46 -1.61 -12.28
N LEU A 266 -1.21 -0.31 -12.47
CA LEU A 266 -1.48 0.39 -13.74
C LEU A 266 -0.70 -0.19 -14.91
N LEU A 267 0.45 -0.81 -14.67
CA LEU A 267 1.26 -1.46 -15.72
C LEU A 267 0.54 -2.66 -16.34
N ASN A 268 -0.46 -3.23 -15.67
CA ASN A 268 -1.20 -4.40 -16.15
C ASN A 268 -2.70 -4.15 -16.26
N VAL A 269 -3.23 -2.99 -15.90
CA VAL A 269 -4.68 -2.73 -15.87
C VAL A 269 -5.38 -2.94 -17.23
N TYR A 270 -4.66 -2.81 -18.35
CA TYR A 270 -5.21 -3.11 -19.68
C TYR A 270 -5.58 -4.59 -19.87
N THR A 271 -5.02 -5.51 -19.06
CA THR A 271 -5.35 -6.94 -19.11
C THR A 271 -6.74 -7.24 -18.55
N GLU A 272 -7.31 -6.30 -17.79
CA GLU A 272 -8.67 -6.38 -17.26
C GLU A 272 -9.75 -6.00 -18.30
N ARG A 273 -9.35 -5.64 -19.52
CA ARG A 273 -10.31 -5.35 -20.60
C ARG A 273 -11.08 -6.62 -21.00
N PRO A 274 -12.42 -6.58 -21.02
CA PRO A 274 -13.24 -7.77 -21.31
C PRO A 274 -13.04 -8.31 -22.73
N ASN A 275 -12.57 -7.48 -23.67
CA ASN A 275 -12.38 -7.83 -25.07
C ASN A 275 -10.93 -8.19 -25.44
N LEU A 276 -9.97 -8.20 -24.49
CA LEU A 276 -8.56 -8.46 -24.79
C LEU A 276 -8.34 -9.80 -25.51
N GLN A 277 -8.91 -10.88 -24.97
CA GLN A 277 -8.76 -12.22 -25.55
C GLN A 277 -9.31 -12.28 -26.99
N GLN A 278 -10.48 -11.67 -27.21
CA GLN A 278 -11.09 -11.60 -28.54
C GLN A 278 -10.24 -10.79 -29.52
N GLU A 279 -9.65 -9.67 -29.06
CA GLU A 279 -8.74 -8.85 -29.85
C GLU A 279 -7.51 -9.65 -30.28
N GLU A 280 -6.86 -10.32 -29.33
CA GLU A 280 -5.70 -11.16 -29.57
C GLU A 280 -6.00 -12.29 -30.55
N ASP A 281 -7.10 -13.02 -30.34
CA ASP A 281 -7.48 -14.14 -31.19
C ASP A 281 -7.86 -13.68 -32.60
N SER A 282 -8.46 -12.48 -32.72
CA SER A 282 -8.70 -11.87 -34.03
C SER A 282 -7.41 -11.53 -34.76
N ILE A 283 -6.36 -11.09 -34.07
CA ILE A 283 -5.05 -10.81 -34.68
C ILE A 283 -4.40 -12.12 -35.12
N LYS A 284 -4.34 -13.13 -34.22
CA LYS A 284 -3.76 -14.45 -34.54
C LYS A 284 -4.43 -15.07 -35.75
N LYS A 285 -5.77 -15.07 -35.79
CA LYS A 285 -6.56 -15.59 -36.90
C LYS A 285 -6.31 -14.82 -38.21
N ALA A 286 -6.30 -13.49 -38.17
CA ALA A 286 -6.04 -12.68 -39.36
C ALA A 286 -4.63 -12.96 -39.94
N THR A 287 -3.63 -13.11 -39.07
CA THR A 287 -2.26 -13.48 -39.47
C THR A 287 -2.22 -14.87 -40.09
N ALA A 288 -2.85 -15.87 -39.47
CA ALA A 288 -2.93 -17.23 -40.01
C ALA A 288 -3.61 -17.28 -41.39
N GLU A 289 -4.80 -16.68 -41.52
CA GLU A 289 -5.53 -16.62 -42.80
C GLU A 289 -4.72 -15.93 -43.91
N LYS A 290 -3.94 -14.92 -43.56
CA LYS A 290 -3.04 -14.23 -44.49
C LYS A 290 -1.94 -15.16 -45.00
N MET A 291 -1.32 -15.90 -44.10
CA MET A 291 -0.25 -16.85 -44.43
C MET A 291 -0.80 -18.02 -45.26
N ASP A 292 -1.91 -18.61 -44.84
CA ASP A 292 -2.53 -19.73 -45.54
C ASP A 292 -2.91 -19.33 -46.98
N LYS A 293 -3.39 -18.09 -47.18
CA LYS A 293 -3.69 -17.56 -48.51
C LYS A 293 -2.44 -17.32 -49.34
N LEU A 294 -1.36 -16.81 -48.75
CA LEU A 294 -0.09 -16.55 -49.44
C LEU A 294 0.57 -17.86 -49.93
N PHE A 295 0.46 -18.93 -49.15
CA PHE A 295 1.12 -20.20 -49.44
C PHE A 295 0.17 -21.28 -50.02
N ALA A 296 -1.13 -20.97 -50.11
CA ALA A 296 -2.19 -21.88 -50.58
C ALA A 296 -2.29 -23.21 -49.79
N THR A 297 -1.72 -23.24 -48.58
CA THR A 297 -1.79 -24.37 -47.64
C THR A 297 -1.58 -23.84 -46.23
N PRO A 298 -2.19 -24.46 -45.20
CA PRO A 298 -1.91 -24.13 -43.82
C PRO A 298 -0.45 -24.42 -43.49
N ILE A 299 0.31 -23.38 -43.11
CA ILE A 299 1.72 -23.52 -42.71
C ILE A 299 2.01 -22.97 -41.32
N THR A 300 1.05 -22.31 -40.67
CA THR A 300 1.28 -21.62 -39.38
C THR A 300 0.61 -22.32 -38.21
N SER A 301 1.26 -22.31 -37.05
CA SER A 301 0.71 -22.86 -35.80
C SER A 301 1.31 -22.18 -34.56
N SER A 302 0.82 -22.52 -33.37
CA SER A 302 1.44 -22.14 -32.08
C SER A 302 1.53 -20.63 -31.79
N PHE A 303 0.57 -19.84 -32.25
CA PHE A 303 0.56 -18.38 -32.03
C PHE A 303 0.55 -17.99 -30.55
N LYS A 304 1.48 -17.12 -30.14
CA LYS A 304 1.56 -16.53 -28.81
C LYS A 304 2.05 -15.09 -28.86
N PHE A 305 1.64 -14.26 -27.90
CA PHE A 305 2.21 -12.94 -27.71
C PHE A 305 3.38 -13.00 -26.72
N GLY A 306 4.52 -12.46 -27.12
CA GLY A 306 5.74 -12.38 -26.31
C GLY A 306 5.97 -10.98 -25.75
N LYS A 307 6.52 -10.89 -24.53
CA LYS A 307 6.96 -9.65 -23.86
C LYS A 307 8.49 -9.60 -23.79
N TYR A 308 9.16 -9.79 -24.92
CA TYR A 308 10.61 -9.90 -24.96
C TYR A 308 11.22 -8.94 -26.00
N PRO A 309 12.18 -8.09 -25.60
CA PRO A 309 12.69 -7.92 -24.23
C PRO A 309 11.70 -7.15 -23.33
N ILE A 310 11.74 -7.38 -22.02
CA ILE A 310 10.72 -6.90 -21.07
C ILE A 310 10.72 -5.37 -20.92
N GLU A 311 11.87 -4.74 -21.11
CA GLU A 311 12.03 -3.28 -21.10
C GLU A 311 11.21 -2.63 -22.22
N ASN A 312 11.20 -3.20 -23.43
CA ASN A 312 10.41 -2.67 -24.55
C ASN A 312 8.93 -2.72 -24.25
N TYR A 313 8.46 -3.76 -23.54
CA TYR A 313 7.09 -3.87 -23.10
C TYR A 313 6.70 -2.69 -22.18
N TYR A 314 7.52 -2.37 -21.16
CA TYR A 314 7.23 -1.24 -20.28
C TYR A 314 7.37 0.12 -20.98
N VAL A 315 8.34 0.28 -21.89
CA VAL A 315 8.46 1.49 -22.72
C VAL A 315 7.21 1.69 -23.56
N ALA A 316 6.71 0.64 -24.22
CA ALA A 316 5.51 0.69 -25.03
C ALA A 316 4.26 1.04 -24.20
N ILE A 317 4.13 0.48 -22.99
CA ILE A 317 3.05 0.83 -22.06
C ILE A 317 3.11 2.31 -21.69
N MET A 318 4.29 2.82 -21.28
CA MET A 318 4.44 4.24 -20.91
C MET A 318 4.11 5.16 -22.08
N ALA A 319 4.66 4.87 -23.26
CA ALA A 319 4.42 5.66 -24.47
C ALA A 319 2.92 5.70 -24.83
N GLN A 320 2.24 4.55 -24.78
CA GLN A 320 0.83 4.49 -25.09
C GLN A 320 -0.03 5.17 -24.01
N ALA A 321 0.28 5.00 -22.72
CA ALA A 321 -0.44 5.66 -21.65
C ALA A 321 -0.34 7.19 -21.75
N VAL A 322 0.85 7.72 -22.07
CA VAL A 322 1.03 9.15 -22.35
C VAL A 322 0.21 9.58 -23.56
N SER A 323 0.25 8.82 -24.66
CA SER A 323 -0.52 9.12 -25.87
C SER A 323 -2.03 9.13 -25.61
N ASN A 324 -2.55 8.18 -24.83
CA ASN A 324 -3.94 8.09 -24.45
C ASN A 324 -4.37 9.34 -23.67
N ARG A 325 -3.58 9.74 -22.65
CA ARG A 325 -3.83 10.97 -21.87
C ARG A 325 -3.87 12.21 -22.75
N GLU A 326 -2.96 12.34 -23.70
CA GLU A 326 -2.93 13.47 -24.65
C GLU A 326 -4.16 13.52 -25.57
N LYS A 327 -4.73 12.35 -25.88
CA LYS A 327 -5.98 12.22 -26.66
C LYS A 327 -7.24 12.39 -25.80
N GLY A 328 -7.09 12.60 -24.49
CA GLY A 328 -8.20 12.75 -23.55
C GLY A 328 -8.76 11.45 -22.99
N ASP A 329 -8.12 10.31 -23.30
CA ASP A 329 -8.41 9.04 -22.67
C ASP A 329 -7.66 8.95 -21.33
N SER A 330 -8.44 8.85 -20.27
CA SER A 330 -7.96 8.93 -18.89
C SER A 330 -8.46 7.76 -18.04
N ASP A 331 -9.06 6.74 -18.67
CA ASP A 331 -9.50 5.54 -17.97
C ASP A 331 -8.28 4.82 -17.38
N ALA A 332 -8.35 4.57 -16.07
CA ALA A 332 -7.22 4.23 -15.21
C ALA A 332 -5.94 5.00 -15.60
N ALA A 333 -6.05 6.33 -15.59
CA ALA A 333 -4.99 7.25 -15.94
C ALA A 333 -4.34 6.97 -17.32
N GLY A 334 -5.13 6.55 -18.30
CA GLY A 334 -4.71 6.31 -19.69
C GLY A 334 -4.10 4.93 -19.95
N PHE A 335 -4.00 4.09 -18.93
CA PHE A 335 -3.46 2.73 -19.07
C PHE A 335 -4.50 1.70 -19.47
N TYR A 336 -5.78 1.92 -19.12
CA TYR A 336 -6.81 0.90 -19.30
C TYR A 336 -7.03 0.53 -20.77
N ASN A 337 -7.17 1.52 -21.64
CA ASN A 337 -7.54 1.32 -23.04
C ASN A 337 -6.36 1.01 -23.97
N ILE A 338 -5.22 0.59 -23.44
CA ILE A 338 -4.09 0.12 -24.26
C ILE A 338 -4.51 -1.17 -24.99
N THR A 339 -4.38 -1.17 -26.31
CA THR A 339 -4.74 -2.33 -27.15
C THR A 339 -3.52 -3.21 -27.45
N THR A 340 -3.74 -4.48 -27.80
CA THR A 340 -2.67 -5.37 -28.27
C THR A 340 -2.00 -4.79 -29.51
N LYS A 341 -2.78 -4.14 -30.40
CA LYS A 341 -2.22 -3.46 -31.58
C LYS A 341 -1.33 -2.29 -31.22
N ASP A 342 -1.68 -1.49 -30.22
CA ASP A 342 -0.83 -0.40 -29.75
C ASP A 342 0.51 -0.93 -29.24
N LEU A 343 0.47 -2.00 -28.44
CA LEU A 343 1.67 -2.63 -27.90
C LEU A 343 2.53 -3.29 -28.99
N MET A 344 1.93 -3.93 -29.99
CA MET A 344 2.65 -4.45 -31.15
C MET A 344 3.33 -3.33 -31.93
N LYS A 345 2.59 -2.27 -32.26
CA LYS A 345 3.09 -1.11 -33.00
C LYS A 345 4.28 -0.46 -32.30
N ASN A 346 4.21 -0.34 -30.98
CA ASN A 346 5.28 0.23 -30.16
C ASN A 346 6.37 -0.80 -29.79
N LYS A 347 6.38 -1.98 -30.43
CA LYS A 347 7.36 -3.06 -30.24
C LYS A 347 7.43 -3.60 -28.80
N GLY A 348 6.38 -3.40 -28.01
CA GLY A 348 6.26 -3.94 -26.66
C GLY A 348 5.71 -5.37 -26.62
N LEU A 349 4.99 -5.79 -27.67
CA LEU A 349 4.57 -7.17 -27.87
C LEU A 349 5.05 -7.72 -29.21
N THR A 350 5.56 -8.95 -29.19
CA THR A 350 5.87 -9.73 -30.39
C THR A 350 4.74 -10.74 -30.64
N LEU A 351 4.45 -11.05 -31.90
CA LEU A 351 3.61 -12.20 -32.25
C LEU A 351 4.51 -13.35 -32.72
N ASP A 352 4.65 -14.37 -31.87
CA ASP A 352 5.49 -15.53 -32.17
C ASP A 352 4.62 -16.69 -32.67
N PHE A 353 5.07 -17.39 -33.72
CA PHE A 353 4.38 -18.56 -34.25
C PHE A 353 5.32 -19.47 -35.04
N ASP A 354 4.99 -20.76 -35.11
CA ASP A 354 5.74 -21.75 -35.89
C ASP A 354 5.28 -21.73 -37.36
N CYS A 355 6.24 -21.97 -38.27
CA CYS A 355 6.02 -22.13 -39.70
C CYS A 355 6.59 -23.47 -40.19
N ASP A 356 5.76 -24.34 -40.79
CA ASP A 356 6.21 -25.57 -41.46
C ASP A 356 6.50 -25.28 -42.94
N LEU A 357 7.79 -25.31 -43.31
CA LEU A 357 8.21 -25.01 -44.67
C LEU A 357 8.36 -26.27 -45.55
N SER A 358 8.01 -27.47 -45.05
CA SER A 358 8.21 -28.75 -45.74
C SER A 358 7.54 -28.82 -47.12
N HIS A 359 6.49 -28.02 -47.33
CA HIS A 359 5.72 -27.96 -48.58
C HIS A 359 6.15 -26.82 -49.52
N ILE A 360 7.10 -25.98 -49.12
CA ILE A 360 7.59 -24.85 -49.91
C ILE A 360 8.72 -25.31 -50.83
N LYS A 361 8.42 -25.38 -52.12
CA LYS A 361 9.41 -25.70 -53.17
C LYS A 361 10.19 -24.45 -53.56
N ALA A 362 11.51 -24.50 -53.48
CA ALA A 362 12.41 -23.51 -54.07
C ALA A 362 12.91 -24.02 -55.44
N GLU A 363 12.77 -23.23 -56.51
CA GLU A 363 13.29 -23.59 -57.83
C GLU A 363 14.80 -23.41 -57.94
N ASN A 364 15.37 -22.45 -57.19
CA ASN A 364 16.81 -22.22 -56.99
C ASN A 364 17.01 -21.53 -55.62
N GLY A 365 17.43 -22.24 -54.57
CA GLY A 365 17.68 -21.64 -53.24
C GLY A 365 17.15 -22.49 -52.07
N SER A 366 17.21 -21.95 -50.85
CA SER A 366 16.62 -22.61 -49.67
C SER A 366 15.11 -22.38 -49.59
N SER A 367 14.37 -23.32 -49.00
CA SER A 367 12.92 -23.13 -48.73
C SER A 367 12.66 -21.92 -47.82
N LEU A 368 13.65 -21.55 -46.99
CA LEU A 368 13.63 -20.37 -46.14
C LEU A 368 13.68 -19.06 -46.94
N ASP A 369 14.57 -18.98 -47.94
CA ASP A 369 14.67 -17.80 -48.81
C ASP A 369 13.37 -17.61 -49.62
N ALA A 370 12.85 -18.69 -50.19
CA ALA A 370 11.59 -18.67 -50.93
C ALA A 370 10.40 -18.26 -50.05
N PHE A 371 10.40 -18.65 -48.77
CA PHE A 371 9.42 -18.22 -47.78
C PHE A 371 9.52 -16.70 -47.53
N LYS A 372 10.73 -16.19 -47.26
CA LYS A 372 10.98 -14.77 -47.01
C LYS A 372 10.62 -13.89 -48.21
N GLU A 373 11.03 -14.28 -49.42
CA GLU A 373 10.71 -13.55 -50.66
C GLU A 373 9.19 -13.43 -50.88
N ARG A 374 8.44 -14.51 -50.64
CA ARG A 374 6.97 -14.47 -50.75
C ARG A 374 6.34 -13.55 -49.73
N ILE A 375 6.81 -13.53 -48.49
CA ILE A 375 6.31 -12.60 -47.47
C ILE A 375 6.62 -11.15 -47.88
N LEU A 376 7.83 -10.87 -48.34
CA LEU A 376 8.24 -9.55 -48.81
C LEU A 376 7.47 -9.08 -50.06
N SER A 377 6.93 -10.01 -50.86
CA SER A 377 6.09 -9.69 -52.02
C SER A 377 4.69 -9.17 -51.66
N LEU A 378 4.28 -9.28 -50.40
CA LEU A 378 2.98 -8.79 -49.96
C LEU A 378 2.88 -7.27 -50.07
N PRO A 379 1.71 -6.73 -50.46
CA PRO A 379 1.54 -5.29 -50.56
C PRO A 379 1.64 -4.63 -49.19
N LYS A 380 2.00 -3.35 -49.18
CA LYS A 380 2.00 -2.48 -47.99
C LYS A 380 0.69 -2.63 -47.20
N ASN A 381 0.78 -2.58 -45.86
CA ASN A 381 -0.31 -2.77 -44.90
C ASN A 381 -0.90 -4.19 -44.90
N SER A 382 -0.12 -5.18 -45.34
CA SER A 382 -0.55 -6.57 -45.31
C SER A 382 -0.57 -7.19 -43.91
N PHE A 383 0.28 -6.69 -43.02
CA PHE A 383 0.37 -7.02 -41.61
C PHE A 383 0.18 -5.74 -40.78
N PHE A 384 -0.21 -5.89 -39.52
CA PHE A 384 -0.16 -4.78 -38.57
C PHE A 384 1.30 -4.46 -38.23
N ASP A 385 1.57 -3.19 -37.90
CA ASP A 385 2.89 -2.78 -37.39
C ASP A 385 3.25 -3.57 -36.13
N GLY A 386 4.52 -3.98 -36.04
CA GLY A 386 5.05 -4.76 -34.93
C GLY A 386 6.05 -5.82 -35.38
N ILE A 387 6.44 -6.67 -34.43
CA ILE A 387 7.45 -7.72 -34.62
C ILE A 387 6.76 -9.09 -34.63
N TYR A 388 7.05 -9.87 -35.67
CA TYR A 388 6.56 -11.23 -35.84
C TYR A 388 7.75 -12.19 -35.81
N ASN A 389 7.82 -13.04 -34.78
CA ASN A 389 8.89 -14.04 -34.68
C ASN A 389 8.42 -15.34 -35.31
N MET A 390 8.88 -15.60 -36.54
CA MET A 390 8.47 -16.76 -37.32
C MET A 390 9.46 -17.90 -37.13
N SER A 391 9.12 -18.88 -36.29
CA SER A 391 9.95 -20.07 -36.06
C SER A 391 9.74 -21.10 -37.17
N CYS A 392 10.62 -21.07 -38.17
CA CYS A 392 10.55 -21.90 -39.36
C CYS A 392 11.25 -23.25 -39.15
N SER A 393 10.56 -24.34 -39.46
CA SER A 393 11.12 -25.69 -39.49
C SER A 393 11.19 -26.20 -40.93
N TYR A 394 12.36 -26.67 -41.36
CA TYR A 394 12.59 -27.16 -42.72
C TYR A 394 13.67 -28.24 -42.79
N ASP A 395 13.62 -29.07 -43.83
CA ASP A 395 14.66 -30.07 -44.11
C ASP A 395 15.69 -29.51 -45.09
N GLU A 396 16.97 -29.57 -44.70
CA GLU A 396 18.09 -29.23 -45.57
C GLU A 396 19.07 -30.40 -45.61
N ASN A 397 19.24 -31.03 -46.79
CA ASN A 397 20.10 -32.20 -46.97
C ASN A 397 19.78 -33.38 -46.02
N GLY A 398 18.51 -33.56 -45.64
CA GLY A 398 18.05 -34.62 -44.74
C GLY A 398 18.22 -34.32 -43.24
N ILE A 399 18.60 -33.08 -42.89
CA ILE A 399 18.70 -32.60 -41.51
C ILE A 399 17.57 -31.59 -41.27
N LYS A 400 16.78 -31.81 -40.22
CA LYS A 400 15.78 -30.84 -39.75
C LYS A 400 16.50 -29.65 -39.13
N LYS A 401 16.21 -28.46 -39.64
CA LYS A 401 16.68 -27.18 -39.10
C LYS A 401 15.51 -26.39 -38.56
N LYS A 402 15.74 -25.69 -37.45
CA LYS A 402 14.82 -24.70 -36.89
C LYS A 402 15.51 -23.35 -36.82
N VAL A 403 14.88 -22.34 -37.41
CA VAL A 403 15.40 -20.96 -37.46
C VAL A 403 14.26 -20.03 -37.10
N THR A 404 14.53 -19.05 -36.24
CA THR A 404 13.59 -17.95 -36.00
C THR A 404 13.94 -16.80 -36.92
N CYS A 405 12.96 -16.34 -37.70
CA CYS A 405 13.08 -15.20 -38.60
C CYS A 405 12.26 -14.04 -38.02
N PRO A 406 12.88 -13.05 -37.37
CA PRO A 406 12.19 -11.86 -36.93
C PRO A 406 11.78 -11.03 -38.15
N PHE A 407 10.48 -10.76 -38.28
CA PHE A 407 9.91 -9.93 -39.34
C PHE A 407 9.31 -8.69 -38.71
N VAL A 408 9.86 -7.53 -39.06
CA VAL A 408 9.51 -6.24 -38.47
C VAL A 408 8.69 -5.44 -39.48
N VAL A 409 7.52 -4.97 -39.06
CA VAL A 409 6.61 -4.16 -39.86
C VAL A 409 6.54 -2.76 -39.27
N GLU A 410 6.92 -1.77 -40.06
CA GLU A 410 6.89 -0.35 -39.68
C GLU A 410 6.20 0.45 -40.77
N ASP A 411 5.24 1.29 -40.39
CA ASP A 411 4.41 2.07 -41.31
C ASP A 411 3.80 1.19 -42.42
N GLY A 412 3.45 -0.06 -42.10
CA GLY A 412 2.91 -1.06 -43.00
C GLY A 412 3.89 -1.70 -43.99
N VAL A 413 5.19 -1.42 -43.90
CA VAL A 413 6.24 -2.04 -44.73
C VAL A 413 7.04 -3.02 -43.89
N GLY A 414 7.15 -4.26 -44.37
CA GLY A 414 7.84 -5.34 -43.67
C GLY A 414 9.27 -5.56 -44.16
N HIS A 415 10.18 -5.88 -43.25
CA HIS A 415 11.52 -6.37 -43.54
C HIS A 415 11.92 -7.47 -42.54
N PHE A 416 12.86 -8.33 -42.93
CA PHE A 416 13.43 -9.34 -42.03
C PHE A 416 14.70 -8.80 -41.37
N GLU A 417 14.87 -9.09 -40.08
CA GLU A 417 16.14 -8.91 -39.36
C GLU A 417 16.99 -10.19 -39.46
N GLU A 418 18.12 -10.22 -38.75
CA GLU A 418 19.04 -11.36 -38.76
C GLU A 418 18.38 -12.63 -38.17
N ASP A 419 18.67 -13.78 -38.79
CA ASP A 419 18.11 -15.06 -38.37
C ASP A 419 18.75 -15.55 -37.08
N GLU A 420 17.91 -16.02 -36.15
CA GLU A 420 18.36 -16.68 -34.94
C GLU A 420 18.30 -18.20 -35.11
N ILE A 421 19.47 -18.85 -35.15
CA ILE A 421 19.55 -20.30 -35.29
C ILE A 421 19.29 -20.96 -33.94
N VAL A 422 18.14 -21.62 -33.81
CA VAL A 422 17.81 -22.45 -32.65
C VAL A 422 18.36 -23.84 -32.93
N GLY A 423 19.63 -24.07 -32.54
CA GLY A 423 20.45 -25.31 -32.62
C GLY A 423 19.92 -26.54 -33.38
N ASN A 424 20.77 -27.14 -34.23
CA ASN A 424 20.48 -28.40 -34.94
C ASN A 424 19.94 -29.49 -33.98
N GLU A 425 18.74 -30.01 -34.23
CA GLU A 425 18.32 -31.28 -33.64
C GLU A 425 19.15 -32.40 -34.28
N THR A 426 20.25 -32.76 -33.63
CA THR A 426 20.96 -34.02 -33.95
C THR A 426 20.09 -35.19 -33.50
N ASN A 427 19.70 -36.04 -34.46
CA ASN A 427 19.01 -37.33 -34.25
C ASN A 427 19.63 -38.18 -33.13
#